data_AF-A0A5J6P5W7-F1
#
_entry.id   AF-A0A5J6P5W7-F1
#
_cell.length_a   1.000
_cell.length_b   1.000
_cell.length_c   1.000
_cell.angle_alpha   90.00
_cell.angle_beta   90.00
_cell.angle_gamma   90.00
#
_symmetry.space_group_name_H-M   'P 1'
#
loop_
_entity.id
_entity.type
_entity.pdbx_description
1 polymer ?
#
loop_
_entity_poly.entity_id
_entity_poly.type
_entity_poly.pdbx_seq_one_letter_code
_entity_poly.pdbx_strand_id
1 'polypeptide(L)' 'MNIQSLSVSERILLAEQLWDSVRTHSNDIQLSEELVKLLDSRLAELASDGDLGDTWENVKGRIAEK' A
#
# COMPACT_ATOMS: atom_id res chain seq x y z
N MET A 1 -21.12 5.48 16.44
CA MET A 1 -21.06 6.46 15.34
C MET A 1 -21.51 5.75 14.07
N ASN A 2 -22.56 6.24 13.39
CA ASN A 2 -23.11 5.53 12.23
C ASN A 2 -22.40 6.01 10.96
N ILE A 3 -21.36 5.29 10.54
CA ILE A 3 -20.49 5.67 9.40
C ILE A 3 -21.28 5.70 8.08
N GLN A 4 -22.41 4.98 8.02
CA GLN A 4 -23.25 4.89 6.84
C GLN A 4 -24.12 6.15 6.61
N SER A 5 -24.30 7.01 7.62
CA SER A 5 -25.05 8.26 7.47
C SER A 5 -24.21 9.42 6.93
N LEU A 6 -22.90 9.23 6.76
CA LEU A 6 -21.99 10.24 6.22
C LEU A 6 -22.09 10.29 4.69
N SER A 7 -21.97 11.48 4.11
CA SER A 7 -21.78 11.65 2.67
C SER A 7 -20.47 11.00 2.20
N VAL A 8 -20.33 10.81 0.88
CA VAL A 8 -19.10 10.23 0.30
C VAL A 8 -17.87 11.03 0.71
N SER A 9 -17.93 12.36 0.63
CA SER A 9 -16.82 13.25 0.98
C SER A 9 -16.43 13.15 2.45
N GLU A 10 -17.40 13.07 3.35
CA GLU A 10 -17.16 12.90 4.78
C GLU A 10 -16.55 11.53 5.11
N ARG A 11 -16.94 10.47 4.39
CA ARG A 11 -16.30 9.15 4.53
C ARG A 11 -14.87 9.13 4.03
N ILE A 12 -14.56 9.86 2.96
CA ILE A 12 -13.18 10.01 2.46
C ILE A 12 -12.34 10.73 3.51
N LEU A 13 -12.81 11.86 4.03
CA LEU A 13 -12.11 12.62 5.07
C LEU A 13 -11.92 11.79 6.34
N LEU A 14 -12.94 11.04 6.75
CA LEU A 14 -12.84 10.16 7.91
C LEU A 14 -11.82 9.04 7.67
N ALA A 15 -11.79 8.44 6.48
CA ALA A 15 -10.81 7.41 6.14
C ALA A 15 -9.38 7.96 6.17
N GLU A 16 -9.15 9.17 5.66
CA GLU A 16 -7.87 9.87 5.73
C GLU A 16 -7.46 10.14 7.17
N GLN A 17 -8.35 10.68 8.00
CA GLN A 17 -8.09 10.95 9.42
C GLN A 17 -7.78 9.67 10.21
N LEU A 18 -8.52 8.59 9.95
CA LEU A 18 -8.26 7.29 10.56
C LEU A 18 -6.90 6.75 10.12
N TRP A 19 -6.58 6.86 8.84
CA TRP A 19 -5.28 6.44 8.31
C TRP A 19 -4.13 7.22 8.93
N ASP A 20 -4.26 8.55 9.05
CA ASP A 20 -3.25 9.39 9.71
C ASP A 20 -3.08 9.05 11.19
N SER A 21 -4.16 8.69 11.88
CA SER A 21 -4.10 8.28 13.30
C SER A 21 -3.35 6.96 13.51
N VAL A 22 -3.40 6.04 12.54
CA VAL A 22 -2.65 4.79 12.57
C VAL A 22 -1.20 5.01 12.11
N ARG A 23 -0.99 5.92 11.16
CA ARG A 23 0.34 6.28 10.65
C ARG A 23 1.27 6.80 11.74
N THR A 24 0.75 7.57 12.71
CA THR A 24 1.55 8.06 13.84
C THR A 24 2.03 6.96 14.79
N HIS A 25 1.37 5.79 14.77
CA HIS A 25 1.73 4.60 15.55
C HIS A 25 2.42 3.53 14.68
N SER A 26 2.82 3.84 13.45
CA SER A 26 3.44 2.86 12.55
C SER A 26 4.75 2.27 13.09
N ASN A 27 5.45 2.99 13.97
CA ASN A 27 6.65 2.49 14.63
C ASN A 27 6.36 1.46 15.74
N ASP A 28 5.11 1.33 16.20
CA ASP A 28 4.71 0.32 17.19
C ASP A 28 4.51 -1.06 16.54
N ILE A 29 4.36 -1.11 15.21
CA ILE A 29 4.27 -2.35 14.45
C ILE A 29 5.69 -2.84 14.19
N GLN A 30 6.21 -3.68 15.08
CA GLN A 30 7.48 -4.35 14.84
C GLN A 30 7.33 -5.41 13.74
N LEU A 31 8.06 -5.24 12.65
CA LEU A 31 8.26 -6.30 11.67
C LEU A 31 9.12 -7.40 12.29
N SER A 32 8.67 -8.65 12.16
CA SER A 32 9.50 -9.80 12.51
C SER A 32 10.80 -9.79 11.69
N GLU A 33 11.92 -10.18 12.30
CA GLU A 33 13.22 -10.28 11.62
C GLU A 33 13.16 -11.15 10.36
N GLU A 34 12.29 -12.15 10.33
CA GLU A 34 12.10 -13.03 9.18
C GLU A 34 11.45 -12.30 7.98
N LEU A 35 10.52 -11.38 8.24
CA LEU A 35 9.91 -10.54 7.21
C LEU A 35 10.88 -9.49 6.69
N VAL A 36 11.70 -8.91 7.57
CA VAL A 36 12.75 -7.96 7.18
C VAL A 36 13.77 -8.64 6.26
N LYS A 37 14.28 -9.82 6.65
CA LYS A 37 15.22 -10.60 5.82
C LYS A 37 14.63 -10.97 4.46
N LEU A 38 13.35 -11.35 4.42
CA LEU A 38 12.67 -11.65 3.17
C LEU A 38 12.57 -10.40 2.29
N LEU A 39 12.21 -9.25 2.86
CA LEU A 39 12.13 -7.99 2.14
C LEU A 39 13.50 -7.58 1.57
N ASP A 40 14.55 -7.66 2.38
CA ASP A 40 15.92 -7.34 1.96
C ASP A 40 16.38 -8.24 0.80
N SER A 41 16.08 -9.54 0.86
CA SER A 41 16.37 -10.49 -0.22
C SER A 41 15.67 -10.10 -1.52
N ARG A 42 14.38 -9.72 -1.44
CA ARG A 42 13.59 -9.34 -2.62
C ARG A 42 14.04 -8.01 -3.23
N LEU A 43 14.44 -7.06 -2.39
CA LEU A 43 15.01 -5.80 -2.87
C LEU A 43 16.37 -6.01 -3.53
N ALA A 44 17.21 -6.90 -3.02
CA ALA A 44 18.48 -7.27 -3.64
C ALA A 44 18.26 -7.99 -4.99
N GLU A 45 17.29 -8.90 -5.06
CA GLU A 45 16.89 -9.55 -6.31
C GLU A 45 16.41 -8.53 -7.34
N LEU A 46 15.51 -7.61 -6.98
CA LEU A 46 15.03 -6.55 -7.85
C LEU A 46 16.17 -5.65 -8.36
N ALA A 47 17.09 -5.27 -7.48
CA ALA A 47 18.25 -4.46 -7.84
C ALA A 47 19.20 -5.18 -8.81
N SER A 48 19.27 -6.52 -8.72
CA SER A 48 20.11 -7.35 -9.59
C SER A 48 19.44 -7.72 -10.91
N ASP A 49 18.12 -7.93 -10.92
CA ASP A 49 17.33 -8.30 -12.10
C ASP A 49 17.17 -7.10 -13.03
N GLY A 50 17.04 -5.89 -12.47
CA GLY A 50 16.97 -4.64 -13.22
C GLY A 50 15.68 -4.44 -14.02
N ASP A 51 14.80 -5.44 -14.04
CA ASP A 51 13.45 -5.34 -14.58
C ASP A 51 12.54 -4.67 -13.54
N LEU A 52 12.21 -3.41 -13.78
CA LEU A 52 11.25 -2.65 -12.96
C LEU A 52 9.80 -3.11 -13.20
N GLY A 53 9.60 -4.05 -14.12
CA GLY A 53 8.30 -4.45 -14.61
C GLY A 53 7.68 -3.40 -15.51
N ASP A 54 6.41 -3.59 -15.80
CA ASP A 54 5.63 -2.66 -16.61
C ASP A 54 5.05 -1.52 -15.77
N THR A 55 4.82 -0.38 -16.41
CA THR A 55 4.10 0.74 -15.79
C THR A 55 2.66 0.34 -15.45
N TRP A 56 2.08 1.02 -14.45
CA TRP A 56 0.68 0.80 -14.09
C TRP A 56 -0.27 1.07 -15.27
N GLU A 57 0.01 2.08 -16.09
CA GLU A 57 -0.72 2.37 -17.33
C GLU A 57 -0.74 1.18 -18.30
N ASN A 58 0.41 0.54 -18.53
CA ASN A 58 0.51 -0.64 -19.40
C ASN A 58 -0.23 -1.84 -18.81
N VAL A 59 -0.09 -2.07 -17.50
CA VAL A 59 -0.82 -3.13 -16.78
C VAL A 59 -2.32 -2.91 -16.86
N LYS A 60 -2.78 -1.67 -16.62
CA LYS A 60 -4.19 -1.28 -16.67
C LYS A 60 -4.76 -1.44 -18.07
N GLY A 61 -3.99 -1.10 -19.11
CA GLY A 61 -4.37 -1.34 -20.51
C GLY A 61 -4.68 -2.81 -20.76
N ARG A 62 -3.77 -3.72 -20.36
CA ARG A 62 -3.98 -5.17 -20.50
C ARG A 62 -5.21 -5.71 -19.77
N ILE A 63 -5.53 -5.15 -18.60
CA ILE A 63 -6.69 -5.59 -17.80
C ILE A 63 -8.00 -5.05 -18.40
N ALA A 64 -8.00 -3.82 -18.93
CA ALA A 64 -9.19 -3.16 -19.47
C ALA A 64 -9.54 -3.58 -20.90
N GLU A 65 -8.60 -4.17 -21.65
CA GLU A 65 -8.80 -4.71 -23.01
C GLU A 65 -9.45 -6.12 -23.02
N LYS A 66 -9.89 -6.63 -21.87
CA LYS A 66 -10.51 -7.95 -21.71
C LYS A 66 -12.00 -7.84 -21.37
#